data_AF-A0A2G1YH47-F1
#
_entry.id   AF-A0A2G1YH47-F1
#
_cell.length_a   1.000
_cell.length_b   1.000
_cell.length_c   1.000
_cell.angle_alpha   90.00
_cell.angle_beta   90.00
_cell.angle_gamma   90.00
#
_symmetry.space_group_name_H-M   'P 1'
#
loop_
_entity.id
_entity.type
_entity.pdbx_description
1 polymer ?
#
loop_
_entity_poly.entity_id
_entity_poly.type
_entity_poly.pdbx_seq_one_letter_code
_entity_poly.pdbx_strand_id
1 'polypeptide(L)'
;MPSVVPPIVTPVAPPVAPPTAPLQAQPARPHSLAEDGYAIAIGCAFIALGLMLLKQANLVTGGMAGIALLVSYLVPWSPATLFILINIPFFLFGGRAMGLAFGLKTLFANVAIMALGLMMPWAMQVAKISPLFAALFGGSIIGFGILAIARHGAGVGGVGVVALILQKSRGWNAGRTQMGCDILILLASLPVLSPDRFGLSILSAAAINAVLIVNHRPGRYIGH
;
A
#
# COMPACT_ATOMS: atom_id res chain seq x y z
N MET A 1 -21.85 -86.43 29.36
CA MET A 1 -22.01 -85.03 29.85
C MET A 1 -21.46 -84.12 28.76
N PRO A 2 -22.29 -83.38 28.02
CA PRO A 2 -21.83 -82.57 26.88
C PRO A 2 -21.15 -81.28 27.37
N SER A 3 -20.00 -80.96 26.77
CA SER A 3 -19.20 -79.75 27.02
C SER A 3 -19.90 -78.52 26.45
N VAL A 4 -20.29 -77.58 27.30
CA VAL A 4 -20.88 -76.29 26.90
C VAL A 4 -19.74 -75.29 26.71
N VAL A 5 -19.45 -74.94 25.46
CA VAL A 5 -18.53 -73.85 25.10
C VAL A 5 -19.23 -72.51 25.38
N PRO A 6 -18.66 -71.59 26.17
CA PRO A 6 -19.27 -70.28 26.42
C PRO A 6 -19.20 -69.38 25.17
N PRO A 7 -20.19 -68.48 24.98
CA PRO A 7 -20.22 -67.58 23.82
C PRO A 7 -19.09 -66.54 23.87
N ILE A 8 -18.43 -66.33 22.72
CA ILE A 8 -17.43 -65.30 22.51
C ILE A 8 -18.13 -63.93 22.54
N VAL A 9 -17.88 -63.13 23.58
CA VAL A 9 -18.32 -61.73 23.63
C VAL A 9 -17.37 -60.92 22.75
N THR A 10 -17.83 -60.48 21.58
CA THR A 10 -17.08 -59.52 20.76
C THR A 10 -17.08 -58.15 21.45
N PRO A 11 -15.93 -57.45 21.54
CA PRO A 11 -15.89 -56.11 22.10
C PRO A 11 -16.68 -55.15 21.20
N VAL A 12 -17.66 -54.45 21.78
CA VAL A 12 -18.34 -53.32 21.12
C VAL A 12 -17.31 -52.22 20.89
N ALA A 13 -17.10 -51.83 19.64
CA ALA A 13 -16.19 -50.74 19.29
C ALA A 13 -16.62 -49.44 20.01
N PRO A 14 -15.69 -48.62 20.51
CA PRO A 14 -16.03 -47.35 21.14
C PRO A 14 -16.76 -46.44 20.13
N PRO A 15 -17.75 -45.65 20.59
CA PRO A 15 -18.49 -44.76 19.71
C PRO A 15 -17.56 -43.79 19.00
N VAL A 16 -17.69 -43.70 17.67
CA VAL A 16 -16.96 -42.74 16.84
C VAL A 16 -17.33 -41.34 17.31
N ALA A 17 -16.33 -40.55 17.74
CA ALA A 17 -16.56 -39.18 18.16
C ALA A 17 -17.22 -38.38 17.02
N PRO A 18 -18.23 -37.54 17.30
CA PRO A 18 -18.87 -36.75 16.26
C PRO A 18 -17.82 -35.86 15.56
N PRO A 19 -17.98 -35.60 14.25
CA PRO A 19 -17.08 -34.72 13.52
C PRO A 19 -17.01 -33.37 14.22
N THR A 20 -15.80 -32.93 14.57
CA THR A 20 -15.56 -31.60 15.13
C THR A 20 -16.10 -30.58 14.15
N ALA A 21 -17.07 -29.77 14.60
CA ALA A 21 -17.61 -28.68 13.79
C ALA A 21 -16.44 -27.86 13.21
N PRO A 22 -16.46 -27.49 11.92
CA PRO A 22 -15.41 -26.66 11.36
C PRO A 22 -15.27 -25.41 12.23
N LEU A 23 -14.04 -25.13 12.68
CA LEU A 23 -13.71 -23.93 13.46
C LEU A 23 -14.31 -22.72 12.73
N GLN A 24 -15.46 -22.23 13.21
CA GLN A 24 -16.04 -21.00 12.71
C GLN A 24 -15.00 -19.92 12.98
N ALA A 25 -14.43 -19.36 11.91
CA ALA A 25 -13.47 -18.28 12.01
C ALA A 25 -14.15 -17.16 12.79
N GLN A 26 -13.69 -16.91 14.01
CA GLN A 26 -14.24 -15.83 14.84
C GLN A 26 -14.16 -14.52 14.03
N PRO A 27 -15.24 -13.74 13.95
CA PRO A 27 -15.19 -12.45 13.25
C PRO A 27 -14.07 -11.60 13.87
N ALA A 28 -13.19 -11.09 13.02
CA ALA A 28 -12.05 -10.28 13.45
C ALA A 28 -12.56 -9.07 14.25
N ARG A 29 -11.90 -8.73 15.36
CA ARG A 29 -12.26 -7.56 16.15
C ARG A 29 -12.07 -6.29 15.31
N PRO A 30 -13.05 -5.36 15.28
CA PRO A 30 -12.87 -4.09 14.61
C PRO A 30 -11.75 -3.28 15.27
N HIS A 31 -10.99 -2.52 14.46
CA HIS A 31 -9.91 -1.68 14.95
C HIS A 31 -10.45 -0.55 15.83
N SER A 32 -9.71 -0.22 16.89
CA SER A 32 -9.99 0.99 17.68
C SER A 32 -9.60 2.24 16.88
N LEU A 33 -10.32 3.35 17.11
CA LEU A 33 -9.98 4.65 16.49
C LEU A 33 -8.53 5.09 16.79
N ALA A 34 -7.98 4.69 17.94
CA ALA A 34 -6.59 4.96 18.30
C ALA A 34 -5.60 4.12 17.48
N GLU A 35 -5.95 2.85 17.19
CA GLU A 35 -5.15 1.97 16.34
C GLU A 35 -5.14 2.49 14.89
N ASP A 36 -6.31 2.90 14.39
CA ASP A 36 -6.46 3.57 13.09
C ASP A 36 -5.57 4.81 12.99
N GLY A 37 -5.67 5.71 13.97
CA GLY A 37 -4.90 6.95 13.98
C GLY A 37 -3.39 6.70 14.00
N TYR A 38 -2.93 5.78 14.86
CA TYR A 38 -1.51 5.44 14.98
C TYR A 38 -0.96 4.77 13.71
N ALA A 39 -1.69 3.81 13.13
CA ALA A 39 -1.27 3.13 11.91
C ALA A 39 -1.23 4.07 10.70
N ILE A 40 -2.20 4.98 10.58
CA ILE A 40 -2.19 6.02 9.55
C ILE A 40 -0.98 6.95 9.75
N ALA A 41 -0.70 7.38 10.98
CA ALA A 41 0.45 8.24 11.26
C ALA A 41 1.79 7.59 10.87
N ILE A 42 2.00 6.32 11.23
CA ILE A 42 3.19 5.56 10.82
C ILE A 42 3.26 5.44 9.30
N GLY A 43 2.14 5.09 8.66
CA GLY A 43 2.09 4.97 7.20
C GLY A 43 2.46 6.28 6.51
N CYS A 44 2.01 7.41 7.04
CA CYS A 44 2.37 8.75 6.56
C CYS A 44 3.87 9.03 6.72
N ALA A 45 4.44 8.69 7.88
CA ALA A 45 5.87 8.84 8.14
C ALA A 45 6.72 8.00 7.19
N PHE A 46 6.30 6.76 6.90
CA PHE A 46 6.98 5.90 5.93
C PHE A 46 6.96 6.50 4.52
N ILE A 47 5.80 6.96 4.04
CA ILE A 47 5.71 7.57 2.71
C ILE A 47 6.56 8.84 2.64
N ALA A 48 6.49 9.71 3.65
CA ALA A 48 7.31 10.92 3.70
C ALA A 48 8.82 10.61 3.70
N LEU A 49 9.25 9.64 4.51
CA LEU A 49 10.64 9.19 4.56
C LEU A 49 11.09 8.63 3.21
N GLY A 50 10.32 7.73 2.61
CA GLY A 50 10.68 7.14 1.33
C GLY A 50 10.73 8.15 0.19
N LEU A 51 9.79 9.12 0.15
CA LEU A 51 9.85 10.23 -0.81
C LEU A 51 11.13 11.05 -0.65
N MET A 52 11.53 11.34 0.59
CA MET A 52 12.77 12.07 0.88
C MET A 52 14.00 11.27 0.42
N LEU A 53 14.06 9.96 0.71
CA LEU A 53 15.18 9.10 0.29
C LEU A 53 15.32 9.03 -1.24
N LEU A 54 14.19 8.87 -1.95
CA LEU A 54 14.18 8.86 -3.42
C LEU A 54 14.60 10.22 -3.99
N LYS A 55 14.11 11.32 -3.42
CA LYS A 55 14.49 12.67 -3.82
C LYS A 55 15.98 12.93 -3.64
N GLN A 56 16.55 12.54 -2.50
CA GLN A 56 17.98 12.68 -2.20
C GLN A 56 18.85 11.90 -3.20
N ALA A 57 18.35 10.79 -3.74
CA ALA A 57 19.03 9.98 -4.75
C ALA A 57 18.72 10.40 -6.20
N ASN A 58 17.98 11.50 -6.44
CA ASN A 58 17.48 11.90 -7.76
C ASN A 58 16.75 10.76 -8.50
N LEU A 59 15.86 10.07 -7.78
CA LEU A 59 15.04 8.98 -8.32
C LEU A 59 13.58 9.40 -8.43
N VAL A 60 12.87 8.72 -9.33
CA VAL A 60 11.42 8.75 -9.49
C VAL A 60 10.88 7.34 -9.17
N THR A 61 9.56 7.18 -9.14
CA THR A 61 8.91 5.88 -8.94
C THR A 61 7.56 5.84 -9.67
N GLY A 62 6.72 4.85 -9.39
CA GLY A 62 5.36 4.74 -9.93
C GLY A 62 4.33 5.60 -9.18
N GLY A 63 3.14 5.71 -9.76
CA GLY A 63 1.98 6.35 -9.15
C GLY A 63 2.16 7.85 -8.85
N MET A 64 1.34 8.36 -7.94
CA MET A 64 1.32 9.79 -7.59
C MET A 64 2.61 10.25 -6.93
N ALA A 65 3.30 9.35 -6.22
CA ALA A 65 4.63 9.59 -5.67
C ALA A 65 5.63 9.87 -6.80
N GLY A 66 5.56 9.09 -7.89
CA GLY A 66 6.34 9.31 -9.10
C GLY A 66 6.10 10.68 -9.73
N ILE A 67 4.83 11.06 -9.93
CA ILE A 67 4.48 12.38 -10.50
C ILE A 67 5.01 13.50 -9.59
N ALA A 68 4.80 13.39 -8.28
CA ALA A 68 5.27 14.39 -7.32
C ALA A 68 6.80 14.54 -7.32
N LEU A 69 7.54 13.43 -7.36
CA LEU A 69 8.99 13.44 -7.49
C LEU A 69 9.43 14.07 -8.81
N LEU A 70 8.84 13.64 -9.93
CA LEU A 70 9.19 14.15 -11.25
C LEU A 70 8.99 15.67 -11.34
N VAL A 71 7.82 16.15 -10.94
CA VAL A 71 7.49 17.59 -10.96
C VAL A 71 8.40 18.36 -10.00
N SER A 72 8.81 17.78 -8.87
CA SER A 72 9.73 18.44 -7.93
C SER A 72 11.15 18.68 -8.48
N TYR A 73 11.51 18.08 -9.62
CA TYR A 73 12.77 18.40 -10.32
C TYR A 73 12.60 19.58 -11.29
N LEU A 74 11.36 19.97 -11.59
CA LEU A 74 11.02 21.04 -12.53
C LEU A 74 10.60 22.33 -11.83
N VAL A 75 10.08 22.25 -10.60
CA VAL A 75 9.60 23.39 -9.82
C VAL A 75 10.21 23.41 -8.41
N PRO A 76 10.34 24.57 -7.75
CA PRO A 76 11.02 24.71 -6.46
C PRO A 76 10.16 24.27 -5.26
N TRP A 77 9.30 23.26 -5.43
CA TRP A 77 8.41 22.75 -4.37
C TRP A 77 8.86 21.36 -3.91
N SER A 78 8.62 21.07 -2.63
CA SER A 78 8.98 19.77 -2.07
C SER A 78 8.13 18.64 -2.69
N PRO A 79 8.67 17.42 -2.83
CA PRO A 79 7.88 16.28 -3.29
C PRO A 79 6.62 16.05 -2.45
N ALA A 80 6.70 16.26 -1.13
CA ALA A 80 5.57 16.05 -0.23
C ALA A 80 4.45 17.10 -0.44
N THR A 81 4.81 18.35 -0.74
CA THR A 81 3.86 19.40 -1.11
C THR A 81 3.20 19.08 -2.45
N LEU A 82 3.99 18.69 -3.45
CA LEU A 82 3.44 18.31 -4.75
C LEU A 82 2.54 17.07 -4.65
N PHE A 83 2.91 16.12 -3.78
CA PHE A 83 2.14 14.91 -3.56
C PHE A 83 0.69 15.21 -3.14
N ILE A 84 0.47 16.08 -2.16
CA ILE A 84 -0.90 16.46 -1.79
C ILE A 84 -1.60 17.23 -2.90
N LEU A 85 -0.93 18.19 -3.55
CA LEU A 85 -1.55 19.05 -4.57
C LEU A 85 -2.03 18.25 -5.78
N ILE A 86 -1.21 17.32 -6.27
CA ILE A 86 -1.56 16.46 -7.42
C ILE A 86 -2.68 15.48 -7.00
N ASN A 87 -2.77 15.12 -5.72
CA ASN A 87 -3.81 14.23 -5.20
C ASN A 87 -5.16 14.91 -4.91
N ILE A 88 -5.24 16.25 -4.81
CA ILE A 88 -6.50 16.98 -4.57
C ILE A 88 -7.68 16.51 -5.45
N PRO A 89 -7.56 16.44 -6.80
CA PRO A 89 -8.67 15.98 -7.63
C PRO A 89 -9.11 14.55 -7.27
N PHE A 90 -8.16 13.68 -6.92
CA PHE A 90 -8.44 12.29 -6.57
C PHE A 90 -9.15 12.15 -5.23
N PHE A 91 -9.00 13.09 -4.29
CA PHE A 91 -9.78 13.10 -3.05
C PHE A 91 -11.25 13.40 -3.33
N LEU A 92 -11.52 14.34 -4.24
CA LEU A 92 -12.89 14.71 -4.63
C LEU A 92 -13.61 13.54 -5.32
N PHE A 93 -12.89 12.77 -6.14
CA PHE A 93 -13.46 11.59 -6.79
C PHE A 93 -13.52 10.37 -5.85
N GLY A 94 -12.46 10.13 -5.07
CA GLY A 94 -12.37 9.03 -4.13
C GLY A 94 -13.40 9.12 -3.01
N GLY A 95 -13.62 10.32 -2.47
CA GLY A 95 -14.67 10.56 -1.45
C GLY A 95 -16.09 10.34 -1.98
N ARG A 96 -16.34 10.63 -3.27
CA ARG A 96 -17.63 10.30 -3.91
C ARG A 96 -17.78 8.80 -4.16
N ALA A 97 -16.71 8.10 -4.52
CA ALA A 97 -16.75 6.69 -4.88
C ALA A 97 -16.73 5.72 -3.68
N MET A 98 -16.04 6.09 -2.59
CA MET A 98 -15.82 5.25 -1.40
C MET A 98 -16.49 5.80 -0.13
N GLY A 99 -17.11 6.98 -0.20
CA GLY A 99 -17.80 7.62 0.92
C GLY A 99 -16.99 8.72 1.61
N LEU A 100 -17.71 9.59 2.35
CA LEU A 100 -17.15 10.79 2.96
C LEU A 100 -16.07 10.48 4.01
N ALA A 101 -16.24 9.42 4.81
CA ALA A 101 -15.28 8.99 5.82
C ALA A 101 -13.91 8.64 5.20
N PHE A 102 -13.91 7.89 4.09
CA PHE A 102 -12.68 7.56 3.34
C PHE A 102 -12.01 8.84 2.82
N GLY A 103 -12.80 9.76 2.24
CA GLY A 103 -12.28 11.03 1.71
C GLY A 103 -11.60 11.89 2.77
N LEU A 104 -12.21 12.02 3.96
CA LEU A 104 -11.64 12.76 5.08
C LEU A 104 -10.36 12.10 5.60
N LYS A 105 -10.38 10.79 5.89
CA LYS A 105 -9.17 10.07 6.34
C LYS A 105 -8.02 10.20 5.34
N THR A 106 -8.32 10.12 4.05
CA THR A 106 -7.36 10.30 2.95
C THR A 106 -6.76 11.70 2.93
N LEU A 107 -7.59 12.73 3.10
CA LEU A 107 -7.13 14.12 3.17
C LEU A 107 -6.20 14.33 4.38
N PHE A 108 -6.61 13.87 5.56
CA PHE A 108 -5.77 13.93 6.76
C PHE A 108 -4.43 13.23 6.57
N ALA A 109 -4.43 12.02 6.01
CA ALA A 109 -3.20 11.29 5.71
C ALA A 109 -2.28 12.08 4.76
N ASN A 110 -2.83 12.67 3.69
CA ASN A 110 -2.02 13.45 2.74
C ASN A 110 -1.48 14.75 3.34
N VAL A 111 -2.26 15.44 4.17
CA VAL A 111 -1.79 16.60 4.93
C VAL A 111 -0.68 16.20 5.89
N ALA A 112 -0.81 15.06 6.57
CA ALA A 112 0.23 14.53 7.44
C ALA A 112 1.51 14.17 6.68
N ILE A 113 1.40 13.52 5.51
CA ILE A 113 2.55 13.23 4.64
C ILE A 113 3.25 14.52 4.23
N MET A 114 2.50 15.56 3.84
CA MET A 114 3.06 16.87 3.51
C MET A 114 3.80 17.47 4.70
N ALA A 115 3.15 17.53 5.87
CA ALA A 115 3.73 18.11 7.07
C ALA A 115 5.03 17.39 7.47
N LEU A 116 5.01 16.06 7.54
CA LEU A 116 6.19 15.25 7.86
C LEU A 116 7.28 15.41 6.80
N GLY A 117 6.93 15.43 5.52
CA GLY A 117 7.89 15.61 4.43
C GLY A 117 8.55 16.99 4.42
N LEU A 118 7.82 18.04 4.84
CA LEU A 118 8.38 19.39 5.01
C LEU A 118 9.25 19.51 6.26
N MET A 119 8.97 18.73 7.31
CA MET A 119 9.80 18.68 8.52
C MET A 119 11.08 17.86 8.33
N MET A 120 11.08 16.88 7.42
CA MET A 120 12.18 15.92 7.24
C MET A 120 13.56 16.58 7.02
N PRO A 121 13.72 17.60 6.16
CA PRO A 121 15.01 18.27 5.94
C PRO A 121 15.57 18.94 7.20
N TRP A 122 14.70 19.35 8.12
CA TRP A 122 15.07 19.98 9.40
C TRP A 122 15.39 18.92 10.46
N ALA A 123 14.69 17.79 10.42
CA ALA A 123 14.84 16.70 11.38
C ALA A 123 16.02 15.77 11.05
N MET A 124 16.35 15.60 9.76
CA MET A 124 17.37 14.66 9.31
C MET A 124 18.09 15.16 8.07
N GLN A 125 19.41 15.29 8.17
CA GLN A 125 20.28 15.64 7.05
C GLN A 125 21.00 14.39 6.54
N VAL A 126 20.70 13.98 5.31
CA VAL A 126 21.32 12.80 4.69
C VAL A 126 22.51 13.25 3.84
N ALA A 127 23.72 13.16 4.40
CA ALA A 127 24.94 13.59 3.72
C ALA A 127 25.22 12.81 2.42
N LYS A 128 24.97 11.50 2.43
CA LYS A 128 25.12 10.63 1.26
C LYS A 128 24.14 9.46 1.35
N ILE A 129 23.53 9.12 0.22
CA ILE A 129 22.73 7.92 0.09
C ILE A 129 23.14 7.16 -1.17
N SER A 130 23.29 5.84 -1.07
CA SER A 130 23.51 5.00 -2.25
C SER A 130 22.23 4.97 -3.09
N PRO A 131 22.29 5.23 -4.41
CA PRO A 131 21.10 5.25 -5.26
C PRO A 131 20.37 3.89 -5.29
N LEU A 132 21.12 2.79 -5.26
CA LEU A 132 20.54 1.45 -5.20
C LEU A 132 19.78 1.22 -3.88
N PHE A 133 20.36 1.68 -2.77
CA PHE A 133 19.70 1.62 -1.46
C PHE A 133 18.42 2.46 -1.45
N ALA A 134 18.49 3.70 -1.94
CA ALA A 134 17.33 4.58 -2.04
C ALA A 134 16.20 3.96 -2.88
N ALA A 135 16.54 3.36 -4.02
CA ALA A 135 15.57 2.71 -4.90
C ALA A 135 14.83 1.57 -4.18
N LEU A 136 15.57 0.61 -3.62
CA LEU A 136 15.00 -0.58 -2.99
C LEU A 136 14.33 -0.25 -1.65
N PHE A 137 15.03 0.43 -0.76
CA PHE A 137 14.56 0.72 0.58
C PHE A 137 13.50 1.83 0.59
N GLY A 138 13.76 2.92 -0.13
CA GLY A 138 12.81 4.02 -0.26
C GLY A 138 11.51 3.57 -0.94
N GLY A 139 11.62 2.78 -2.02
CA GLY A 139 10.46 2.16 -2.66
C GLY A 139 9.71 1.22 -1.73
N SER A 140 10.41 0.31 -1.05
CA SER A 140 9.77 -0.65 -0.14
C SER A 140 9.05 0.03 1.03
N ILE A 141 9.66 1.05 1.64
CA ILE A 141 9.05 1.81 2.73
C ILE A 141 7.80 2.55 2.24
N ILE A 142 7.83 3.17 1.06
CA ILE A 142 6.62 3.78 0.47
C ILE A 142 5.53 2.71 0.32
N GLY A 143 5.87 1.52 -0.20
CA GLY A 143 4.94 0.41 -0.34
C GLY A 143 4.31 -0.02 1.00
N PHE A 144 5.11 -0.11 2.07
CA PHE A 144 4.60 -0.43 3.41
C PHE A 144 3.71 0.68 3.96
N GLY A 145 4.07 1.95 3.74
CA GLY A 145 3.25 3.08 4.16
C GLY A 145 1.91 3.13 3.43
N ILE A 146 1.90 2.88 2.12
CA ILE A 146 0.67 2.77 1.32
C ILE A 146 -0.22 1.66 1.88
N LEU A 147 0.35 0.50 2.18
CA LEU A 147 -0.39 -0.64 2.71
C LEU A 147 -0.96 -0.35 4.11
N ALA A 148 -0.18 0.28 4.99
CA ALA A 148 -0.62 0.66 6.33
C ALA A 148 -1.85 1.58 6.25
N ILE A 149 -1.78 2.64 5.44
CA ILE A 149 -2.90 3.59 5.28
C ILE A 149 -4.12 2.89 4.65
N ALA A 150 -3.90 2.07 3.61
CA ALA A 150 -4.96 1.36 2.91
C ALA A 150 -5.74 0.40 3.82
N ARG A 151 -5.07 -0.26 4.78
CA ARG A 151 -5.72 -1.19 5.73
C ARG A 151 -6.72 -0.52 6.67
N HIS A 152 -6.57 0.77 6.93
CA HIS A 152 -7.46 1.54 7.83
C HIS A 152 -8.51 2.37 7.06
N GLY A 153 -8.78 2.01 5.81
CA GLY A 153 -9.80 2.66 4.99
C GLY A 153 -9.44 4.10 4.62
N ALA A 154 -8.15 4.38 4.48
CA ALA A 154 -7.63 5.64 3.96
C ALA A 154 -6.90 5.38 2.64
N GLY A 155 -7.02 6.31 1.70
CA GLY A 155 -6.25 6.30 0.48
C GLY A 155 -5.01 7.17 0.63
N VAL A 156 -4.03 6.94 -0.23
CA VAL A 156 -2.92 7.89 -0.41
C VAL A 156 -3.20 8.82 -1.61
N GLY A 157 -4.41 8.75 -2.19
CA GLY A 157 -4.69 9.35 -3.49
C GLY A 157 -3.88 8.65 -4.59
N GLY A 158 -4.41 8.55 -5.82
CA GLY A 158 -3.78 7.60 -6.73
C GLY A 158 -4.30 7.49 -8.13
N VAL A 159 -3.36 7.19 -9.02
CA VAL A 159 -3.59 6.40 -10.25
C VAL A 159 -4.50 5.20 -9.98
N GLY A 160 -4.43 4.57 -8.79
CA GLY A 160 -5.35 3.49 -8.40
C GLY A 160 -6.82 3.91 -8.34
N VAL A 161 -7.15 5.14 -7.92
CA VAL A 161 -8.53 5.67 -7.96
C VAL A 161 -8.99 5.83 -9.41
N VAL A 162 -8.11 6.34 -10.28
CA VAL A 162 -8.40 6.43 -11.73
C VAL A 162 -8.57 5.04 -12.32
N ALA A 163 -7.71 4.08 -11.98
CA ALA A 163 -7.83 2.69 -12.43
C ALA A 163 -9.15 2.05 -11.99
N LEU A 164 -9.59 2.28 -10.75
CA LEU A 164 -10.89 1.83 -10.24
C LEU A 164 -12.06 2.51 -10.95
N ILE A 165 -11.95 3.82 -11.24
CA ILE A 165 -12.98 4.55 -11.99
C ILE A 165 -13.10 3.97 -13.40
N LEU A 166 -11.97 3.78 -14.10
CA LEU A 166 -11.98 3.20 -15.45
C LEU A 166 -12.45 1.75 -15.45
N GLN A 167 -12.16 0.98 -14.40
CA GLN A 167 -12.72 -0.35 -14.22
C GLN A 167 -14.25 -0.29 -14.10
N LYS A 168 -14.78 0.58 -13.23
CA LYS A 168 -16.24 0.71 -13.03
C LYS A 168 -16.96 1.29 -14.25
N SER A 169 -16.35 2.25 -14.96
CA SER A 169 -17.01 2.95 -16.08
C SER A 169 -16.82 2.25 -17.43
N ARG A 170 -15.68 1.59 -17.66
CA ARG A 170 -15.30 1.01 -18.97
C ARG A 170 -14.98 -0.48 -18.92
N GLY A 171 -15.05 -1.12 -17.74
CA GLY A 171 -14.73 -2.55 -17.57
C GLY A 171 -13.23 -2.87 -17.68
N TRP A 172 -12.35 -1.86 -17.63
CA TRP A 172 -10.92 -2.06 -17.80
C TRP A 172 -10.29 -2.77 -16.59
N ASN A 173 -9.23 -3.55 -16.82
CA ASN A 173 -8.50 -4.16 -15.72
C ASN A 173 -7.73 -3.07 -14.94
N ALA A 174 -8.05 -2.90 -13.66
CA ALA A 174 -7.44 -1.86 -12.82
C ALA A 174 -5.92 -2.03 -12.69
N GLY A 175 -5.42 -3.27 -12.57
CA GLY A 175 -3.99 -3.56 -12.50
C GLY A 175 -3.25 -3.17 -13.78
N ARG A 176 -3.79 -3.52 -14.95
CA ARG A 176 -3.21 -3.11 -16.25
C ARG A 176 -3.24 -1.60 -16.44
N THR A 177 -4.33 -0.95 -16.02
CA THR A 177 -4.47 0.51 -16.10
C THR A 177 -3.43 1.20 -15.23
N GLN A 178 -3.23 0.72 -13.99
CA GLN A 178 -2.21 1.23 -13.09
C GLN A 178 -0.80 1.02 -13.65
N MET A 179 -0.48 -0.18 -14.14
CA MET A 179 0.82 -0.44 -14.78
C MET A 179 1.07 0.48 -15.98
N GLY A 180 0.06 0.72 -16.82
CA GLY A 180 0.17 1.63 -17.95
C GLY A 180 0.50 3.06 -17.51
N CYS A 181 -0.18 3.57 -16.49
CA CYS A 181 0.12 4.87 -15.92
C CYS A 181 1.52 4.94 -15.31
N ASP A 182 1.96 3.93 -14.56
CA ASP A 182 3.31 3.88 -13.98
C ASP A 182 4.39 3.90 -15.07
N ILE A 183 4.20 3.15 -16.16
CA ILE A 183 5.08 3.17 -17.33
C ILE A 183 5.12 4.56 -17.95
N LEU A 184 3.98 5.21 -18.13
CA LEU A 184 3.93 6.58 -18.68
C LEU A 184 4.69 7.58 -17.80
N ILE A 185 4.55 7.49 -16.48
CA ILE A 185 5.26 8.35 -15.52
C ILE A 185 6.77 8.12 -15.60
N LEU A 186 7.19 6.85 -15.65
CA LEU A 186 8.60 6.51 -15.79
C LEU A 186 9.14 7.02 -17.13
N LEU A 187 8.46 6.77 -18.25
CA LEU A 187 8.86 7.29 -19.56
C LEU A 187 8.94 8.82 -19.59
N ALA A 188 8.01 9.52 -18.93
CA ALA A 188 8.06 10.98 -18.81
C ALA A 188 9.28 11.48 -18.00
N SER A 189 9.93 10.62 -17.21
CA SER A 189 11.16 10.96 -16.49
C SER A 189 12.45 10.84 -17.31
N LEU A 190 12.41 10.20 -18.49
CA LEU A 190 13.58 10.05 -19.37
C LEU A 190 14.33 11.35 -19.69
N PRO A 191 13.68 12.48 -20.04
CA PRO A 191 14.40 13.72 -20.31
C PRO A 191 14.95 14.40 -19.06
N VAL A 192 14.52 13.99 -17.86
CA VAL A 192 14.89 14.61 -16.58
C VAL A 192 15.99 13.81 -15.86
N LEU A 193 16.02 12.49 -16.04
CA LEU A 193 16.92 11.57 -15.34
C LEU A 193 18.03 11.04 -16.25
N SER A 194 19.21 10.80 -15.68
CA SER A 194 20.25 10.05 -16.36
C SER A 194 19.87 8.56 -16.48
N PRO A 195 20.43 7.80 -17.45
CA PRO A 195 20.03 6.41 -17.70
C PRO A 195 20.16 5.48 -16.49
N ASP A 196 21.17 5.69 -15.65
CA ASP A 196 21.37 4.96 -14.39
C ASP A 196 20.22 5.22 -13.40
N ARG A 197 19.81 6.49 -13.25
CA ARG A 197 18.71 6.90 -12.35
C ARG A 197 17.37 6.44 -12.86
N PHE A 198 17.17 6.45 -14.17
CA PHE A 198 15.98 5.89 -14.79
C PHE A 198 15.84 4.39 -14.49
N GLY A 199 16.90 3.60 -14.68
CA GLY A 199 16.90 2.17 -14.33
C GLY A 199 16.62 1.91 -12.85
N LEU A 200 17.20 2.71 -11.97
CA LEU A 200 16.94 2.64 -10.52
C LEU A 200 15.52 3.11 -10.13
N SER A 201 14.92 4.01 -10.90
CA SER A 201 13.54 4.46 -10.70
C SER A 201 12.54 3.34 -11.06
N ILE A 202 12.82 2.58 -12.11
CA ILE A 202 12.08 1.34 -12.42
C ILE A 202 12.21 0.35 -11.26
N LEU A 203 13.42 0.16 -10.72
CA LEU A 203 13.65 -0.72 -9.59
C LEU A 203 12.87 -0.27 -8.33
N SER A 204 12.79 1.03 -8.09
CA SER A 204 11.99 1.59 -7.00
C SER A 204 10.49 1.30 -7.18
N ALA A 205 9.97 1.51 -8.39
CA ALA A 205 8.58 1.20 -8.71
C ALA A 205 8.29 -0.30 -8.56
N ALA A 206 9.23 -1.16 -8.98
CA ALA A 206 9.14 -2.60 -8.76
C ALA A 206 9.15 -2.96 -7.27
N ALA A 207 9.96 -2.29 -6.44
CA ALA A 207 9.99 -2.50 -4.99
C ALA A 207 8.66 -2.13 -4.32
N ILE A 208 8.07 -0.98 -4.66
CA ILE A 208 6.71 -0.60 -4.19
C ILE A 208 5.72 -1.71 -4.56
N ASN A 209 5.68 -2.09 -5.83
CA ASN A 209 4.74 -3.09 -6.34
C ASN A 209 4.97 -4.47 -5.70
N ALA A 210 6.22 -4.87 -5.46
CA ALA A 210 6.53 -6.13 -4.78
C ALA A 210 5.99 -6.15 -3.35
N VAL A 211 6.17 -5.05 -2.59
CA VAL A 211 5.59 -4.93 -1.24
C VAL A 211 4.07 -5.03 -1.31
N LEU A 212 3.44 -4.33 -2.24
CA LEU A 212 1.99 -4.42 -2.42
C LEU A 212 1.57 -5.84 -2.77
N ILE A 213 2.17 -6.49 -3.77
CA ILE A 213 1.80 -7.85 -4.22
C ILE A 213 2.00 -8.89 -3.11
N VAL A 214 3.15 -8.89 -2.44
CA VAL A 214 3.48 -9.89 -1.41
C VAL A 214 2.56 -9.76 -0.20
N ASN A 215 2.18 -8.53 0.15
CA ASN A 215 1.37 -8.27 1.34
C ASN A 215 -0.14 -8.13 1.04
N HIS A 216 -0.53 -7.98 -0.22
CA HIS A 216 -1.91 -7.93 -0.66
C HIS A 216 -2.45 -9.35 -0.86
N ARG A 217 -3.10 -9.88 0.17
CA ARG A 217 -3.87 -11.14 0.07
C ARG A 217 -5.36 -10.83 -0.12
N PRO A 218 -5.96 -11.18 -1.28
CA PRO A 218 -7.40 -11.02 -1.49
C PRO A 218 -8.18 -11.79 -0.42
N GLY A 219 -9.16 -11.14 0.22
CA GLY A 219 -10.14 -11.81 1.08
C GLY A 219 -9.81 -11.96 2.57
N ARG A 220 -8.75 -11.34 3.11
CA ARG A 220 -8.41 -11.43 4.56
C ARG A 220 -8.43 -10.10 5.32
N TYR A 221 -8.67 -8.97 4.64
CA TYR A 221 -8.59 -7.62 5.23
C TYR A 221 -9.66 -6.68 4.71
N ILE A 222 -10.89 -7.17 4.58
CA ILE A 222 -12.05 -6.27 4.60
C ILE A 222 -12.31 -6.03 6.08
N GLY A 223 -11.79 -4.92 6.61
CA GLY A 223 -12.28 -4.40 7.88
C GLY A 223 -13.75 -4.04 7.67
N HIS A 224 -14.63 -4.87 8.21
CA HIS A 224 -16.04 -4.54 8.40
C HIS A 224 -16.22 -4.01 9.81
#